data_AF-A0A9E5AH23-F1
#
_entry.id   AF-A0A9E5AH23-F1
#
_cell.length_a   1.000
_cell.length_b   1.000
_cell.length_c   1.000
_cell.angle_alpha   90.00
_cell.angle_beta   90.00
_cell.angle_gamma   90.00
#
_symmetry.space_group_name_H-M   'P 1'
#
loop_
_entity.id
_entity.type
_entity.pdbx_description
1 polymer ?
#
loop_
_entity_poly.entity_id
_entity_poly.type
_entity_poly.pdbx_seq_one_letter_code
_entity_poly.pdbx_strand_id
1 'polypeptide(L)'
;MASSKGTVVVASAAVVAAAAWLPAHSDEIATGLAAQMAELNVGTHCSTSQNNAEFLEGSADSGSEKLGKMPALFADADTDALCTAQVSCELDGLCGRLRGQCAARQDAQCSRSWQCLAEGRCHAVDGSCQAHHGDCQLGEACRAQGRCLAQDGSCVTGGNRPTVVLAQHQPQAFGHQGHERDRQAAHDDDSEDVSSDDDREDELDGDSDDAQDQEQTKGGEDDDDSDAQIDSEEQAAVAGTGTAEAAPPSVSDCAASPLCHTIGECQGYEGQCIAASDADCQASIWCANLGRCHSNGTECVAAIDSDCAASTGCRQNGACVAKEGACEPKDDHACRATDDCRLFGACYVVFGECAPREPADCRWSLVCLRDGECSKVGNRCGVEEPEGC
;
A
#
# COMPACT_ATOMS: atom_id res chain seq x y z
N MET A 1 -0.03 -62.65 4.23
CA MET A 1 0.96 -63.19 5.20
C MET A 1 2.32 -62.65 4.79
N ALA A 2 3.10 -62.13 5.77
CA ALA A 2 4.42 -61.47 5.69
C ALA A 2 4.40 -60.10 4.98
N SER A 3 4.55 -58.92 5.59
CA SER A 3 5.29 -58.40 6.77
C SER A 3 6.81 -58.34 6.58
N SER A 4 7.31 -57.15 6.22
CA SER A 4 8.72 -56.75 6.39
C SER A 4 8.76 -55.30 6.88
N LYS A 5 8.99 -55.11 8.18
CA LYS A 5 9.40 -53.82 8.77
C LYS A 5 10.92 -53.84 8.89
N GLY A 6 11.58 -52.87 8.28
CA GLY A 6 13.02 -52.61 8.46
C GLY A 6 13.21 -51.55 9.53
N THR A 7 13.89 -51.91 10.62
CA THR A 7 14.31 -51.02 11.69
C THR A 7 15.79 -50.69 11.46
N VAL A 8 16.11 -49.41 11.31
CA VAL A 8 17.50 -48.94 11.27
C VAL A 8 17.83 -48.35 12.63
N VAL A 9 18.79 -48.97 13.31
CA VAL A 9 19.41 -48.49 14.55
C VAL A 9 20.75 -47.89 14.16
N VAL A 10 20.96 -46.60 14.38
CA VAL A 10 22.28 -45.96 14.25
C VAL A 10 22.87 -45.79 15.64
N ALA A 11 24.07 -46.33 15.82
CA ALA A 11 24.82 -46.37 17.06
C ALA A 11 25.63 -45.08 17.26
N SER A 12 25.56 -44.53 18.48
CA SER A 12 26.43 -43.45 18.95
C SER A 12 27.80 -44.01 19.33
N ALA A 13 28.87 -43.46 18.73
CA ALA A 13 30.24 -43.75 19.11
C ALA A 13 30.81 -42.57 19.91
N ALA A 14 31.33 -42.91 21.09
CA ALA A 14 32.07 -42.05 21.99
C ALA A 14 33.44 -41.67 21.41
N VAL A 15 33.90 -40.44 21.70
CA VAL A 15 35.33 -40.10 21.68
C VAL A 15 35.68 -39.39 22.98
N VAL A 16 36.65 -40.00 23.68
CA VAL A 16 37.24 -39.58 24.94
C VAL A 16 38.54 -38.80 24.64
N ALA A 17 38.71 -37.69 25.37
CA ALA A 17 39.94 -37.03 25.80
C ALA A 17 41.02 -36.57 24.78
N ALA A 18 41.34 -35.28 24.85
CA ALA A 18 42.73 -34.82 25.00
C ALA A 18 42.76 -33.45 25.68
N ALA A 19 43.54 -33.38 26.76
CA ALA A 19 43.75 -32.20 27.59
C ALA A 19 44.96 -31.38 27.11
N ALA A 20 44.93 -30.11 27.54
CA ALA A 20 46.04 -29.16 27.68
C ALA A 20 46.56 -28.48 26.40
N TRP A 21 46.55 -27.14 26.39
CA TRP A 21 47.72 -26.27 26.54
C TRP A 21 47.25 -24.80 26.51
N LEU A 22 47.44 -24.06 27.60
CA LEU A 22 47.34 -22.59 27.68
C LEU A 22 48.69 -21.96 27.29
N PRO A 23 48.69 -20.73 26.75
CA PRO A 23 49.30 -19.67 27.55
C PRO A 23 48.46 -18.38 27.60
N ALA A 24 48.63 -17.71 28.73
CA ALA A 24 48.08 -16.43 29.11
C ALA A 24 48.63 -15.25 28.30
N HIS A 25 47.78 -14.25 28.04
CA HIS A 25 48.11 -12.82 27.88
C HIS A 25 46.81 -12.05 28.13
N SER A 26 46.57 -11.57 29.35
CA SER A 26 47.05 -10.31 29.96
C SER A 26 46.37 -9.07 29.36
N ASP A 27 45.64 -8.41 30.25
CA ASP A 27 44.97 -7.11 30.20
C ASP A 27 45.80 -5.95 29.61
N GLU A 28 45.13 -4.80 29.47
CA GLU A 28 45.55 -3.50 28.92
C GLU A 28 45.17 -3.37 27.43
N ILE A 29 44.18 -2.56 27.03
CA ILE A 29 44.16 -1.10 27.12
C ILE A 29 42.70 -0.63 27.24
N ALA A 30 42.33 -0.12 28.41
CA ALA A 30 41.19 0.77 28.60
C ALA A 30 41.73 2.02 29.30
N THR A 31 41.94 3.10 28.55
CA THR A 31 41.87 4.51 29.01
C THR A 31 42.33 5.44 27.89
N GLY A 32 41.49 6.43 27.55
CA GLY A 32 41.97 7.67 26.96
C GLY A 32 41.26 8.13 25.69
N LEU A 33 40.01 8.60 25.81
CA LEU A 33 39.49 9.73 25.01
C LEU A 33 38.14 10.20 25.58
N ALA A 34 38.19 10.78 26.78
CA ALA A 34 37.11 11.58 27.34
C ALA A 34 37.69 12.91 27.81
N ALA A 35 37.89 13.85 26.87
CA ALA A 35 38.07 15.29 27.12
C ALA A 35 38.32 16.04 25.80
N GLN A 36 37.27 16.40 25.06
CA GLN A 36 37.19 17.59 24.19
C GLN A 36 35.83 17.66 23.47
N MET A 37 34.75 17.90 24.22
CA MET A 37 33.50 18.45 23.67
C MET A 37 32.80 19.31 24.73
N ALA A 38 33.51 20.35 25.16
CA ALA A 38 32.91 21.49 25.85
C ALA A 38 33.08 22.70 24.92
N GLU A 39 31.99 23.47 24.78
CA GLU A 39 31.85 24.70 23.99
C GLU A 39 31.33 24.58 22.54
N LEU A 40 30.10 24.09 22.40
CA LEU A 40 29.11 24.67 21.45
C LEU A 40 27.75 24.71 22.15
N ASN A 41 27.61 25.64 23.09
CA ASN A 41 26.36 26.03 23.70
C ASN A 41 25.66 27.02 22.75
N VAL A 42 24.96 26.52 21.73
CA VAL A 42 23.99 27.32 20.97
C VAL A 42 22.62 26.99 21.53
N GLY A 43 22.11 27.94 22.30
CA GLY A 43 20.85 27.86 22.99
C GLY A 43 19.68 27.56 22.08
N THR A 44 18.83 26.68 22.60
CA THR A 44 17.44 26.46 22.26
C THR A 44 16.68 27.79 22.09
N HIS A 45 16.31 28.09 20.84
CA HIS A 45 15.20 28.97 20.52
C HIS A 45 14.18 28.17 19.69
N CYS A 46 13.24 27.50 20.38
CA CYS A 46 11.96 27.14 19.79
C CYS A 46 11.18 28.44 19.59
N SER A 47 11.39 29.09 18.44
CA SER A 47 10.61 30.27 18.06
C SER A 47 9.31 29.79 17.42
N THR A 48 8.21 29.94 18.16
CA THR A 48 6.88 30.08 17.57
C THR A 48 6.90 31.24 16.57
N SER A 49 6.47 30.98 15.34
CA SER A 49 6.36 31.96 14.27
C SER A 49 5.29 33.01 14.61
N GLN A 50 5.70 34.09 15.29
CA GLN A 50 4.95 35.33 15.35
C GLN A 50 5.25 36.13 14.08
N ASN A 51 4.24 36.24 13.21
CA ASN A 51 4.23 37.13 12.06
C ASN A 51 4.28 38.60 12.55
N ASN A 52 5.47 39.19 12.60
CA ASN A 52 5.62 40.65 12.68
C ASN A 52 5.52 41.23 11.27
N ALA A 53 4.34 41.76 10.96
CA ALA A 53 4.13 42.69 9.87
C ALA A 53 4.50 44.09 10.36
N GLU A 54 5.75 44.50 10.19
CA GLU A 54 6.12 45.92 10.27
C GLU A 54 7.10 46.30 9.16
N PHE A 55 6.79 47.46 8.57
CA PHE A 55 7.70 48.38 7.89
C PHE A 55 8.06 48.10 6.41
N LEU A 56 7.41 48.86 5.51
CA LEU A 56 8.05 49.94 4.74
C LEU A 56 6.97 50.73 3.97
N GLU A 57 6.50 51.83 4.58
CA GLU A 57 5.81 52.90 3.85
C GLU A 57 6.87 53.69 3.07
N GLY A 58 6.89 53.51 1.75
CA GLY A 58 7.72 54.28 0.82
C GLY A 58 6.83 55.04 -0.17
N SER A 59 6.83 56.37 -0.05
CA SER A 59 6.09 57.31 -0.89
C SER A 59 6.38 57.13 -2.39
N ALA A 60 5.33 56.98 -3.19
CA ALA A 60 5.41 57.07 -4.65
C ALA A 60 4.95 58.46 -5.10
N ASP A 61 5.93 59.24 -5.54
CA ASP A 61 5.81 60.53 -6.19
C ASP A 61 5.33 60.36 -7.64
N SER A 62 4.52 61.30 -8.08
CA SER A 62 3.84 61.36 -9.37
C SER A 62 4.77 61.85 -10.48
N GLY A 63 5.18 60.94 -11.38
CA GLY A 63 5.96 61.24 -12.58
C GLY A 63 5.33 60.63 -13.84
N SER A 64 4.41 61.37 -14.47
CA SER A 64 3.81 61.01 -15.76
C SER A 64 4.72 61.42 -16.92
N GLU A 65 5.54 60.51 -17.44
CA GLU A 65 6.24 60.71 -18.72
C GLU A 65 6.12 59.50 -19.67
N LYS A 66 5.31 59.72 -20.72
CA LYS A 66 5.39 59.16 -22.08
C LYS A 66 5.89 57.71 -22.24
N LEU A 67 4.96 56.75 -22.18
CA LEU A 67 5.14 55.43 -22.78
C LEU A 67 5.21 55.53 -24.31
N GLY A 68 6.40 55.34 -24.86
CA GLY A 68 6.59 54.87 -26.23
C GLY A 68 6.15 53.41 -26.34
N LYS A 69 5.43 53.09 -27.42
CA LYS A 69 5.08 51.73 -27.85
C LYS A 69 6.32 50.83 -27.84
N MET A 70 6.40 49.92 -26.87
CA MET A 70 7.25 48.73 -26.97
C MET A 70 6.43 47.57 -27.54
N PRO A 71 6.99 46.78 -28.47
CA PRO A 71 6.26 45.70 -29.13
C PRO A 71 6.04 44.51 -28.17
N ALA A 72 4.80 44.03 -28.14
CA ALA A 72 4.35 42.84 -27.41
C ALA A 72 4.92 41.55 -28.04
N LEU A 73 6.19 41.25 -27.78
CA LEU A 73 6.90 40.05 -28.25
C LEU A 73 7.54 39.25 -27.10
N PHE A 74 6.86 39.16 -25.96
CA PHE A 74 7.12 38.08 -25.00
C PHE A 74 5.91 37.15 -25.02
N ALA A 75 5.87 36.29 -26.02
CA ALA A 75 4.92 35.19 -26.07
C ALA A 75 5.34 34.16 -25.00
N ASP A 76 4.41 33.92 -24.08
CA ASP A 76 4.43 32.98 -22.95
C ASP A 76 4.60 31.50 -23.35
N ALA A 77 5.71 31.14 -24.01
CA ALA A 77 5.88 29.80 -24.55
C ALA A 77 6.27 28.72 -23.52
N ASP A 78 6.74 29.08 -22.31
CA ASP A 78 7.23 28.10 -21.32
C ASP A 78 6.56 28.20 -19.94
N THR A 79 5.41 28.87 -19.85
CA THR A 79 4.84 29.19 -18.54
C THR A 79 4.00 28.06 -17.92
N ASP A 80 3.49 27.14 -18.74
CA ASP A 80 2.84 25.91 -18.28
C ASP A 80 3.87 24.87 -17.80
N ALA A 81 5.11 24.91 -18.30
CA ALA A 81 6.17 24.00 -17.87
C ALA A 81 6.53 24.21 -16.38
N LEU A 82 6.52 25.46 -15.92
CA LEU A 82 6.73 25.78 -14.51
C LEU A 82 5.59 25.23 -13.63
N CYS A 83 4.34 25.31 -14.08
CA CYS A 83 3.21 24.74 -13.33
C CYS A 83 3.21 23.21 -13.37
N THR A 84 3.60 22.62 -14.50
CA THR A 84 3.67 21.15 -14.65
C THR A 84 4.75 20.53 -13.77
N ALA A 85 5.84 21.25 -13.49
CA ALA A 85 6.89 20.80 -12.59
C ALA A 85 6.57 21.01 -11.09
N GLN A 86 5.46 21.68 -10.76
CA GLN A 86 5.05 21.88 -9.37
C GLN A 86 4.21 20.72 -8.84
N VAL A 87 4.36 20.48 -7.55
CA VAL A 87 3.56 19.51 -6.78
C VAL A 87 2.06 19.75 -6.91
N SER A 88 1.63 21.01 -7.04
CA SER A 88 0.23 21.39 -7.24
C SER A 88 -0.36 20.86 -8.55
N CYS A 89 0.45 20.59 -9.58
CA CYS A 89 -0.02 19.92 -10.78
C CYS A 89 -0.40 18.46 -10.52
N GLU A 90 0.44 17.73 -9.79
CA GLU A 90 0.21 16.32 -9.46
C GLU A 90 -0.91 16.14 -8.42
N LEU A 91 -0.92 16.97 -7.37
CA LEU A 91 -1.93 16.89 -6.33
C LEU A 91 -3.27 17.45 -6.78
N ASP A 92 -3.27 18.69 -7.25
CA ASP A 92 -4.48 19.49 -7.42
C ASP A 92 -4.89 19.65 -8.90
N GLY A 93 -4.12 19.10 -9.84
CA GLY A 93 -4.37 19.23 -11.28
C GLY A 93 -4.10 20.64 -11.82
N LEU A 94 -3.40 21.49 -11.07
CA LEU A 94 -3.14 22.88 -11.41
C LEU A 94 -1.95 23.02 -12.37
N CYS A 95 -1.99 22.30 -13.49
CA CYS A 95 -0.84 22.17 -14.40
C CYS A 95 -0.70 23.30 -15.43
N GLY A 96 -1.66 24.21 -15.56
CA GLY A 96 -1.63 25.31 -16.53
C GLY A 96 -1.55 26.68 -15.89
N ARG A 97 -0.99 27.68 -16.56
CA ARG A 97 -0.94 29.06 -16.04
C ARG A 97 -2.18 29.84 -16.44
N LEU A 98 -2.88 30.39 -15.46
CA LEU A 98 -4.03 31.28 -15.64
C LEU A 98 -3.83 32.53 -14.79
N ARG A 99 -3.79 33.70 -15.44
CA ARG A 99 -3.63 35.01 -14.78
C ARG A 99 -2.39 35.10 -13.85
N GLY A 100 -1.30 34.45 -14.26
CA GLY A 100 -0.04 34.47 -13.52
C GLY A 100 0.08 33.42 -12.40
N GLN A 101 -0.96 32.61 -12.16
CA GLN A 101 -0.97 31.53 -11.18
C GLN A 101 -1.17 30.17 -11.85
N CYS A 102 -0.81 29.08 -11.17
CA CYS A 102 -1.07 27.73 -11.63
C CYS A 102 -2.54 27.35 -11.35
N ALA A 103 -3.19 26.75 -12.34
CA ALA A 103 -4.62 26.53 -12.43
C ALA A 103 -4.95 25.32 -13.31
N ALA A 104 -6.08 24.68 -13.05
CA ALA A 104 -6.65 23.65 -13.91
C ALA A 104 -7.34 24.33 -15.10
N ARG A 105 -6.75 24.20 -16.28
CA ARG A 105 -7.25 24.76 -17.55
C ARG A 105 -8.00 23.75 -18.39
N GLN A 106 -7.78 22.45 -18.16
CA GLN A 106 -8.37 21.36 -18.92
C GLN A 106 -8.65 20.17 -18.02
N ASP A 107 -9.71 19.43 -18.32
CA ASP A 107 -10.09 18.22 -17.58
C ASP A 107 -8.95 17.19 -17.56
N ALA A 108 -8.15 17.11 -18.63
CA ALA A 108 -6.98 16.22 -18.71
C ALA A 108 -5.88 16.51 -17.65
N GLN A 109 -5.89 17.70 -17.05
CA GLN A 109 -5.00 18.05 -15.95
C GLN A 109 -5.59 17.56 -14.62
N CYS A 110 -6.90 17.72 -14.42
CA CYS A 110 -7.62 17.20 -13.27
C CYS A 110 -7.69 15.67 -13.26
N SER A 111 -7.91 15.03 -14.40
CA SER A 111 -8.08 13.57 -14.50
C SER A 111 -6.83 12.78 -14.13
N ARG A 112 -5.65 13.42 -14.16
CA ARG A 112 -4.37 12.84 -13.75
C ARG A 112 -3.98 13.23 -12.33
N SER A 113 -4.74 14.12 -11.69
CA SER A 113 -4.42 14.61 -10.36
C SER A 113 -4.90 13.66 -9.28
N TRP A 114 -4.23 13.71 -8.13
CA TRP A 114 -4.65 12.97 -6.95
C TRP A 114 -6.06 13.36 -6.50
N GLN A 115 -6.44 14.64 -6.61
CA GLN A 115 -7.81 15.08 -6.28
C GLN A 115 -8.89 14.36 -7.10
N CYS A 116 -8.64 14.04 -8.36
CA CYS A 116 -9.59 13.24 -9.15
C CYS A 116 -9.66 11.79 -8.63
N LEU A 117 -8.52 11.15 -8.42
CA LEU A 117 -8.44 9.75 -7.98
C LEU A 117 -9.04 9.55 -6.59
N ALA A 118 -8.66 10.38 -5.62
CA ALA A 118 -9.08 10.24 -4.24
C ALA A 118 -10.48 10.85 -3.99
N GLU A 119 -10.75 12.03 -4.54
CA GLU A 119 -11.93 12.82 -4.18
C GLU A 119 -12.98 12.93 -5.29
N GLY A 120 -12.72 12.41 -6.49
CA GLY A 120 -13.64 12.49 -7.62
C GLY A 120 -13.77 13.91 -8.20
N ARG A 121 -12.78 14.79 -8.00
CA ARG A 121 -12.76 16.14 -8.60
C ARG A 121 -12.00 16.11 -9.93
N CYS A 122 -12.66 15.70 -11.00
CA CYS A 122 -12.00 15.37 -12.26
C CYS A 122 -12.20 16.40 -13.38
N HIS A 123 -13.00 17.45 -13.16
CA HIS A 123 -13.30 18.47 -14.17
C HIS A 123 -12.70 19.84 -13.83
N ALA A 124 -12.11 20.51 -14.82
CA ALA A 124 -11.54 21.84 -14.67
C ALA A 124 -12.62 22.92 -14.77
N VAL A 125 -12.90 23.61 -13.67
CA VAL A 125 -13.92 24.67 -13.58
C VAL A 125 -13.29 25.89 -12.91
N ASP A 126 -13.26 27.02 -13.64
CA ASP A 126 -12.74 28.31 -13.16
C ASP A 126 -11.29 28.27 -12.61
N GLY A 127 -10.47 27.36 -13.12
CA GLY A 127 -9.07 27.23 -12.71
C GLY A 127 -8.83 26.25 -11.57
N SER A 128 -9.86 25.55 -11.07
CA SER A 128 -9.73 24.49 -10.06
C SER A 128 -10.36 23.18 -10.55
N CYS A 129 -9.95 22.06 -9.95
CA CYS A 129 -10.59 20.77 -10.18
C CYS A 129 -11.82 20.62 -9.30
N GLN A 130 -12.96 20.30 -9.91
CA GLN A 130 -14.26 20.16 -9.27
C GLN A 130 -14.92 18.85 -9.72
N ALA A 131 -15.78 18.30 -8.87
CA ALA A 131 -16.59 17.14 -9.19
C ALA A 131 -17.80 17.52 -10.05
N HIS A 132 -17.95 16.86 -11.19
CA HIS A 132 -19.12 16.93 -12.05
C HIS A 132 -19.91 15.61 -12.01
N HIS A 133 -21.05 15.57 -12.71
CA HIS A 133 -21.93 14.42 -12.76
C HIS A 133 -21.21 13.19 -13.36
N GLY A 134 -20.92 12.20 -12.50
CA GLY A 134 -20.28 10.93 -12.87
C GLY A 134 -18.90 10.75 -12.24
N ASP A 135 -18.16 11.83 -12.00
CA ASP A 135 -16.78 11.78 -11.48
C ASP A 135 -16.71 11.08 -10.12
N CYS A 136 -17.67 11.39 -9.26
CA CYS A 136 -17.73 10.81 -7.91
C CYS A 136 -17.84 9.29 -7.91
N GLN A 137 -18.36 8.67 -8.97
CA GLN A 137 -18.49 7.20 -9.03
C GLN A 137 -17.14 6.51 -9.24
N LEU A 138 -16.17 7.22 -9.79
CA LEU A 138 -14.84 6.69 -10.08
C LEU A 138 -13.89 6.84 -8.89
N GLY A 139 -14.09 7.86 -8.06
CA GLY A 139 -13.19 8.21 -6.95
C GLY A 139 -13.26 7.25 -5.76
N GLU A 140 -12.15 7.16 -5.03
CA GLU A 140 -12.05 6.36 -3.80
C GLU A 140 -13.03 6.82 -2.72
N ALA A 141 -13.31 8.13 -2.61
CA ALA A 141 -14.31 8.67 -1.71
C ALA A 141 -15.71 8.04 -1.86
N CYS A 142 -16.10 7.62 -3.06
CA CYS A 142 -17.35 6.87 -3.24
C CYS A 142 -17.24 5.43 -2.75
N ARG A 143 -16.16 4.73 -3.10
CA ARG A 143 -15.97 3.31 -2.73
C ARG A 143 -15.76 3.13 -1.22
N ALA A 144 -14.97 4.00 -0.61
CA ALA A 144 -14.58 3.91 0.79
C ALA A 144 -15.57 4.63 1.73
N GLN A 145 -16.13 5.77 1.31
CA GLN A 145 -16.91 6.65 2.19
C GLN A 145 -18.38 6.81 1.74
N GLY A 146 -18.79 6.21 0.63
CA GLY A 146 -20.15 6.34 0.08
C GLY A 146 -20.47 7.74 -0.49
N ARG A 147 -19.44 8.58 -0.71
CA ARG A 147 -19.57 9.93 -1.25
C ARG A 147 -19.70 9.93 -2.78
N CYS A 148 -20.82 9.41 -3.28
CA CYS A 148 -20.98 9.14 -4.71
C CYS A 148 -21.79 10.19 -5.48
N LEU A 149 -22.27 11.26 -4.83
CA LEU A 149 -23.05 12.32 -5.51
C LEU A 149 -22.23 13.60 -5.65
N ALA A 150 -22.18 14.16 -6.86
CA ALA A 150 -21.56 15.47 -7.09
C ALA A 150 -22.53 16.59 -6.66
N GLN A 151 -22.09 17.42 -5.73
CA GLN A 151 -22.82 18.59 -5.25
C GLN A 151 -21.83 19.74 -5.01
N ASP A 152 -22.11 20.90 -5.62
CA ASP A 152 -21.31 22.12 -5.46
C ASP A 152 -19.80 21.90 -5.71
N GLY A 153 -19.48 21.14 -6.77
CA GLY A 153 -18.09 20.83 -7.16
C GLY A 153 -17.39 19.83 -6.23
N SER A 154 -18.09 19.19 -5.30
CA SER A 154 -17.55 18.21 -4.36
C SER A 154 -18.36 16.91 -4.35
N CYS A 155 -17.70 15.79 -4.05
CA CYS A 155 -18.40 14.52 -3.84
C CYS A 155 -18.94 14.43 -2.41
N VAL A 156 -20.24 14.17 -2.27
CA VAL A 156 -20.94 14.08 -0.99
C VAL A 156 -21.63 12.73 -0.84
N THR A 157 -21.81 12.27 0.41
CA THR A 157 -22.66 11.12 0.68
C THR A 157 -24.06 11.46 0.23
N GLY A 158 -24.75 10.53 -0.45
CA GLY A 158 -26.12 10.74 -0.86
C GLY A 158 -27.03 10.99 0.33
N GLY A 159 -27.20 12.27 0.68
CA GLY A 159 -28.13 12.74 1.69
C GLY A 159 -29.52 12.35 1.22
N ASN A 160 -30.09 11.36 1.89
CA ASN A 160 -31.32 10.66 1.55
C ASN A 160 -31.24 9.70 0.34
N ARG A 161 -31.04 8.40 0.63
CA ARG A 161 -32.18 7.52 0.35
C ARG A 161 -33.38 8.23 0.96
N PRO A 162 -34.42 8.67 0.23
CA PRO A 162 -35.65 9.01 0.92
C PRO A 162 -35.90 7.81 1.83
N THR A 163 -35.85 8.02 3.15
CA THR A 163 -36.48 7.10 4.06
C THR A 163 -37.84 6.97 3.45
N VAL A 164 -38.14 5.80 2.89
CA VAL A 164 -39.50 5.45 2.54
C VAL A 164 -40.16 5.49 3.91
N VAL A 165 -40.64 6.67 4.28
CA VAL A 165 -41.72 6.81 5.23
C VAL A 165 -42.73 5.88 4.60
N LEU A 166 -42.96 4.74 5.23
CA LEU A 166 -44.13 3.93 5.00
C LEU A 166 -45.31 4.85 5.30
N ALA A 167 -45.67 5.70 4.34
CA ALA A 167 -47.00 6.20 4.20
C ALA A 167 -47.82 4.93 4.04
N GLN A 168 -48.61 4.64 5.06
CA GLN A 168 -49.65 3.63 5.06
C GLN A 168 -50.58 3.93 3.87
N HIS A 169 -50.22 3.47 2.68
CA HIS A 169 -51.09 3.49 1.52
C HIS A 169 -52.03 2.30 1.67
N GLN A 170 -53.27 2.62 2.03
CA GLN A 170 -54.40 1.72 1.90
C GLN A 170 -54.47 1.18 0.46
N PRO A 171 -54.69 -0.13 0.26
CA PRO A 171 -54.80 -0.71 -1.07
C PRO A 171 -56.10 -0.25 -1.72
N GLN A 172 -56.00 0.62 -2.73
CA GLN A 172 -57.07 0.84 -3.70
C GLN A 172 -56.79 -0.07 -4.89
N ALA A 173 -57.67 -1.04 -5.08
CA ALA A 173 -57.66 -1.96 -6.22
C ALA A 173 -57.88 -1.19 -7.53
N PHE A 174 -56.90 -1.23 -8.43
CA PHE A 174 -57.08 -0.84 -9.83
C PHE A 174 -56.66 -1.97 -10.75
N GLY A 175 -57.58 -2.30 -11.66
CA GLY A 175 -57.55 -3.48 -12.51
C GLY A 175 -56.50 -3.43 -13.60
N HIS A 176 -56.04 -4.62 -13.94
CA HIS A 176 -55.23 -4.91 -15.13
C HIS A 176 -55.97 -4.55 -16.42
N GLN A 177 -55.36 -3.71 -17.25
CA GLN A 177 -55.48 -3.81 -18.69
C GLN A 177 -54.07 -3.86 -19.28
N GLY A 178 -53.79 -4.97 -19.94
CA GLY A 178 -52.52 -5.23 -20.60
C GLY A 178 -52.35 -4.38 -21.84
N HIS A 179 -51.09 -4.03 -22.11
CA HIS A 179 -50.63 -3.70 -23.45
C HIS A 179 -49.23 -4.28 -23.64
N GLU A 180 -49.19 -5.43 -24.29
CA GLU A 180 -48.04 -5.90 -25.06
C GLU A 180 -47.77 -4.89 -26.18
N ARG A 181 -46.51 -4.46 -26.32
CA ARG A 181 -45.97 -3.95 -27.59
C ARG A 181 -44.43 -4.04 -27.60
N ASP A 182 -43.96 -4.88 -28.52
CA ASP A 182 -42.85 -4.70 -29.44
C ASP A 182 -41.42 -4.59 -28.88
N ARG A 183 -40.75 -5.76 -28.81
CA ARG A 183 -39.29 -5.91 -28.95
C ARG A 183 -38.95 -6.28 -30.40
N GLN A 184 -38.45 -5.30 -31.15
CA GLN A 184 -37.58 -5.39 -32.33
C GLN A 184 -36.73 -4.12 -32.28
N ALA A 185 -35.49 -4.00 -32.73
CA ALA A 185 -34.44 -4.84 -33.29
C ALA A 185 -33.21 -3.90 -33.43
N ALA A 186 -32.07 -4.44 -33.90
CA ALA A 186 -30.76 -3.82 -34.19
C ALA A 186 -29.78 -3.75 -32.99
N HIS A 187 -28.62 -4.42 -32.92
CA HIS A 187 -27.80 -5.21 -33.86
C HIS A 187 -27.51 -4.58 -35.23
N ASP A 188 -26.41 -3.82 -35.29
CA ASP A 188 -25.44 -3.70 -36.39
C ASP A 188 -24.14 -3.17 -35.73
N ASP A 189 -23.04 -3.94 -35.65
CA ASP A 189 -21.99 -4.12 -36.66
C ASP A 189 -21.15 -2.86 -36.89
N ASP A 190 -19.95 -2.81 -36.29
CA ASP A 190 -18.74 -2.17 -36.84
C ASP A 190 -17.54 -2.60 -35.98
N SER A 191 -16.99 -3.77 -36.34
CA SER A 191 -15.72 -4.29 -35.80
C SER A 191 -14.66 -3.99 -36.86
N GLU A 192 -13.96 -2.87 -36.72
CA GLU A 192 -12.81 -2.57 -37.59
C GLU A 192 -11.60 -3.39 -37.12
N ASP A 193 -11.27 -4.39 -37.93
CA ASP A 193 -10.00 -5.12 -37.95
C ASP A 193 -8.83 -4.14 -38.06
N VAL A 194 -8.06 -3.99 -36.97
CA VAL A 194 -6.73 -3.38 -37.02
C VAL A 194 -5.72 -4.51 -36.97
N SER A 195 -5.40 -5.03 -38.15
CA SER A 195 -4.20 -5.82 -38.38
C SER A 195 -3.01 -4.86 -38.49
N SER A 196 -2.21 -4.79 -37.44
CA SER A 196 -0.84 -4.29 -37.54
C SER A 196 0.10 -5.44 -37.22
N ASP A 197 0.55 -6.04 -38.31
CA ASP A 197 1.80 -6.78 -38.42
C ASP A 197 2.94 -5.91 -37.87
N ASP A 198 3.60 -6.36 -36.80
CA ASP A 198 4.94 -5.91 -36.45
C ASP A 198 5.75 -7.14 -36.04
N ASP A 199 6.20 -7.84 -37.08
CA ASP A 199 7.33 -8.76 -37.04
C ASP A 199 8.57 -8.00 -36.54
N ARG A 200 8.93 -8.22 -35.28
CA ARG A 200 10.26 -7.87 -34.77
C ARG A 200 10.95 -9.11 -34.24
N GLU A 201 11.54 -9.83 -35.18
CA GLU A 201 12.62 -10.78 -34.93
C GLU A 201 13.83 -9.99 -34.41
N ASP A 202 14.05 -9.99 -33.10
CA ASP A 202 15.35 -9.65 -32.53
C ASP A 202 15.92 -10.95 -31.94
N GLU A 203 16.64 -11.67 -32.80
CA GLU A 203 17.62 -12.68 -32.44
C GLU A 203 18.72 -12.01 -31.60
N LEU A 204 18.78 -12.37 -30.32
CA LEU A 204 19.99 -12.15 -29.52
C LEU A 204 20.41 -13.49 -28.91
N ASP A 205 21.12 -14.25 -29.75
CA ASP A 205 22.06 -15.26 -29.32
C ASP A 205 23.18 -14.58 -28.51
N GLY A 206 23.30 -14.99 -27.26
CA GLY A 206 24.31 -14.51 -26.33
C GLY A 206 24.73 -15.61 -25.39
N ASP A 207 25.40 -16.62 -25.94
CA ASP A 207 26.27 -17.53 -25.20
C ASP A 207 27.22 -16.74 -24.29
N SER A 208 27.23 -17.07 -23.00
CA SER A 208 28.41 -16.94 -22.14
C SER A 208 28.25 -17.83 -20.93
N ASP A 209 28.84 -19.01 -21.04
CA ASP A 209 29.42 -19.78 -19.94
C ASP A 209 30.10 -18.84 -18.92
N ASP A 210 29.89 -19.07 -17.63
CA ASP A 210 30.99 -19.39 -16.69
C ASP A 210 30.57 -19.35 -15.21
N ALA A 211 31.24 -20.22 -14.47
CA ALA A 211 31.48 -20.21 -13.03
C ALA A 211 30.31 -20.56 -12.09
N GLN A 212 30.22 -21.86 -11.85
CA GLN A 212 29.82 -22.43 -10.57
C GLN A 212 30.67 -21.86 -9.43
N ASP A 213 30.07 -21.14 -8.49
CA ASP A 213 30.61 -20.97 -7.14
C ASP A 213 29.56 -21.46 -6.14
N GLN A 214 29.78 -22.69 -5.65
CA GLN A 214 29.07 -23.26 -4.53
C GLN A 214 29.77 -22.82 -3.24
N GLU A 215 29.35 -21.69 -2.67
CA GLU A 215 29.67 -21.41 -1.27
C GLU A 215 28.73 -22.20 -0.36
N GLN A 216 29.34 -23.16 0.32
CA GLN A 216 28.77 -23.95 1.39
C GLN A 216 28.50 -23.06 2.60
N THR A 217 27.25 -22.67 2.83
CA THR A 217 26.82 -22.14 4.13
C THR A 217 26.61 -23.32 5.08
N LYS A 218 27.66 -23.58 5.86
CA LYS A 218 27.68 -24.51 6.98
C LYS A 218 27.02 -23.84 8.19
N GLY A 219 26.09 -24.55 8.82
CA GLY A 219 25.20 -24.02 9.86
C GLY A 219 25.84 -23.58 11.17
N GLY A 220 25.02 -22.89 11.95
CA GLY A 220 25.15 -22.64 13.38
C GLY A 220 23.75 -22.69 13.98
N GLU A 221 23.39 -23.85 14.51
CA GLU A 221 22.31 -24.01 15.47
C GLU A 221 22.91 -23.64 16.83
N ASP A 222 22.56 -22.47 17.36
CA ASP A 222 22.87 -22.08 18.73
C ASP A 222 21.64 -22.37 19.60
N ASP A 223 21.68 -23.52 20.27
CA ASP A 223 20.81 -23.91 21.37
C ASP A 223 21.17 -23.09 22.63
N ASP A 224 20.46 -21.97 22.86
CA ASP A 224 20.51 -21.25 24.13
C ASP A 224 19.53 -21.88 25.15
N ASP A 225 19.99 -22.93 25.81
CA ASP A 225 19.44 -23.44 27.07
C ASP A 225 19.71 -22.43 28.20
N SER A 226 18.68 -21.62 28.52
CA SER A 226 18.66 -20.80 29.74
C SER A 226 17.51 -21.24 30.64
N ASP A 227 17.81 -22.24 31.48
CA ASP A 227 17.05 -22.67 32.64
C ASP A 227 16.81 -21.50 33.62
N ALA A 228 15.68 -20.82 33.46
CA ALA A 228 15.13 -19.96 34.51
C ALA A 228 14.27 -20.82 35.44
N GLN A 229 14.86 -21.18 36.59
CA GLN A 229 14.16 -21.71 37.75
C GLN A 229 13.07 -20.73 38.19
N ILE A 230 11.81 -21.00 37.84
CA ILE A 230 10.65 -20.35 38.45
C ILE A 230 10.19 -21.24 39.60
N ASP A 231 10.32 -20.67 40.80
CA ASP A 231 10.01 -21.30 42.06
C ASP A 231 8.58 -21.85 42.11
N SER A 232 8.55 -23.11 42.54
CA SER A 232 7.38 -23.93 42.78
C SER A 232 6.82 -23.59 44.15
N GLU A 233 5.77 -22.76 44.27
CA GLU A 233 4.94 -22.71 45.49
C GLU A 233 3.71 -21.77 45.38
N GLU A 234 2.78 -22.04 44.45
CA GLU A 234 1.39 -21.59 44.67
C GLU A 234 0.36 -22.54 44.04
N GLN A 235 0.34 -23.78 44.55
CA GLN A 235 -0.76 -24.72 44.30
C GLN A 235 -1.96 -24.34 45.16
N ALA A 236 -2.67 -23.27 44.78
CA ALA A 236 -4.02 -23.02 45.23
C ALA A 236 -4.98 -23.89 44.39
N ALA A 237 -5.63 -24.83 45.05
CA ALA A 237 -6.64 -25.72 44.47
C ALA A 237 -7.80 -24.91 43.85
N VAL A 238 -7.77 -24.71 42.53
CA VAL A 238 -8.94 -24.28 41.76
C VAL A 238 -9.84 -25.51 41.60
N ALA A 239 -10.83 -25.61 42.49
CA ALA A 239 -11.88 -26.61 42.40
C ALA A 239 -12.56 -26.53 41.03
N GLY A 240 -12.44 -27.61 40.26
CA GLY A 240 -12.88 -27.72 38.87
C GLY A 240 -14.36 -27.42 38.70
N THR A 241 -14.64 -26.26 38.10
CA THR A 241 -15.79 -26.12 37.21
C THR A 241 -15.49 -26.95 35.98
N GLY A 242 -16.09 -28.14 35.87
CA GLY A 242 -16.00 -28.96 34.68
C GLY A 242 -16.55 -28.18 33.49
N THR A 243 -15.67 -27.51 32.76
CA THR A 243 -15.99 -26.94 31.45
C THR A 243 -16.25 -28.14 30.56
N ALA A 244 -17.52 -28.34 30.21
CA ALA A 244 -17.89 -29.29 29.19
C ALA A 244 -16.99 -29.00 27.97
N GLU A 245 -16.13 -29.96 27.65
CA GLU A 245 -15.21 -29.90 26.52
C GLU A 245 -16.06 -29.56 25.30
N ALA A 246 -15.88 -28.34 24.78
CA ALA A 246 -16.71 -27.84 23.69
C ALA A 246 -16.53 -28.79 22.51
N ALA A 247 -17.64 -29.32 21.99
CA ALA A 247 -17.58 -30.18 20.83
C ALA A 247 -16.87 -29.41 19.69
N PRO A 248 -15.99 -30.09 18.91
CA PRO A 248 -15.31 -29.45 17.80
C PRO A 248 -16.34 -28.81 16.86
N PRO A 249 -16.07 -27.62 16.29
CA PRO A 249 -16.96 -26.98 15.32
C PRO A 249 -17.32 -27.97 14.20
N SER A 250 -18.61 -28.03 13.89
CA SER A 250 -19.07 -28.77 12.73
C SER A 250 -18.64 -28.04 11.45
N VAL A 251 -18.63 -28.75 10.31
CA VAL A 251 -18.40 -28.14 8.99
C VAL A 251 -19.38 -26.99 8.73
N SER A 252 -20.62 -27.11 9.22
CA SER A 252 -21.62 -26.04 9.10
C SER A 252 -21.26 -24.80 9.91
N ASP A 253 -20.57 -24.95 11.04
CA ASP A 253 -20.15 -23.83 11.88
C ASP A 253 -19.00 -23.07 11.21
N CYS A 254 -18.03 -23.79 10.63
CA CYS A 254 -16.91 -23.18 9.91
C CYS A 254 -17.37 -22.45 8.64
N ALA A 255 -18.25 -23.06 7.84
CA ALA A 255 -18.76 -22.45 6.61
C ALA A 255 -19.56 -21.16 6.85
N ALA A 256 -20.23 -21.03 8.00
CA ALA A 256 -20.94 -19.82 8.40
C ALA A 256 -20.07 -18.81 9.16
N SER A 257 -18.81 -19.16 9.45
CA SER A 257 -17.93 -18.34 10.25
C SER A 257 -17.33 -17.18 9.44
N PRO A 258 -16.96 -16.06 10.10
CA PRO A 258 -16.19 -15.00 9.45
C PRO A 258 -14.84 -15.48 8.89
N LEU A 259 -14.25 -16.56 9.43
CA LEU A 259 -12.98 -17.11 8.96
C LEU A 259 -13.12 -17.67 7.55
N CYS A 260 -14.20 -18.38 7.25
CA CYS A 260 -14.49 -18.87 5.91
C CYS A 260 -14.52 -17.73 4.87
N HIS A 261 -15.27 -16.66 5.15
CA HIS A 261 -15.36 -15.52 4.23
C HIS A 261 -14.09 -14.67 4.14
N THR A 262 -13.34 -14.53 5.24
CA THR A 262 -12.17 -13.65 5.29
C THR A 262 -10.93 -14.34 4.76
N ILE A 263 -10.66 -15.56 5.25
CA ILE A 263 -9.39 -16.28 5.06
C ILE A 263 -9.55 -17.66 4.41
N GLY A 264 -10.77 -18.05 4.01
CA GLY A 264 -11.03 -19.31 3.30
C GLY A 264 -11.10 -20.56 4.19
N GLU A 265 -11.09 -20.40 5.52
CA GLU A 265 -11.15 -21.52 6.47
C GLU A 265 -12.59 -22.01 6.68
N CYS A 266 -13.09 -22.79 5.71
CA CYS A 266 -14.50 -23.19 5.67
C CYS A 266 -14.78 -24.61 6.19
N GLN A 267 -13.76 -25.43 6.44
CA GLN A 267 -13.93 -26.84 6.83
C GLN A 267 -13.44 -27.13 8.25
N GLY A 268 -14.24 -27.86 9.04
CA GLY A 268 -13.85 -28.31 10.38
C GLY A 268 -12.88 -29.50 10.36
N TYR A 269 -11.72 -29.38 11.02
CA TYR A 269 -10.71 -30.42 11.20
C TYR A 269 -10.10 -30.35 12.61
N GLU A 270 -10.15 -31.44 13.37
CA GLU A 270 -9.59 -31.54 14.74
C GLU A 270 -9.98 -30.39 15.70
N GLY A 271 -11.17 -29.84 15.52
CA GLY A 271 -11.67 -28.74 16.35
C GLY A 271 -11.30 -27.34 15.86
N GLN A 272 -10.67 -27.22 14.70
CA GLN A 272 -10.31 -25.96 14.05
C GLN A 272 -11.00 -25.83 12.69
N CYS A 273 -11.12 -24.62 12.19
CA CYS A 273 -11.52 -24.39 10.80
C CYS A 273 -10.25 -24.28 9.95
N ILE A 274 -10.23 -24.95 8.80
CA ILE A 274 -9.09 -24.99 7.88
C ILE A 274 -9.55 -24.66 6.45
N ALA A 275 -8.62 -24.19 5.64
CA ALA A 275 -8.83 -24.00 4.21
C ALA A 275 -8.57 -25.32 3.48
N ALA A 276 -9.59 -26.16 3.36
CA ALA A 276 -9.42 -27.50 2.83
C ALA A 276 -9.52 -27.59 1.30
N SER A 277 -9.89 -26.51 0.61
CA SER A 277 -10.01 -26.49 -0.84
C SER A 277 -9.67 -25.12 -1.45
N ASP A 278 -9.20 -25.14 -2.69
CA ASP A 278 -8.96 -23.92 -3.48
C ASP A 278 -10.25 -23.11 -3.68
N ALA A 279 -11.41 -23.76 -3.76
CA ALA A 279 -12.69 -23.07 -3.92
C ALA A 279 -13.00 -22.16 -2.72
N ASP A 280 -12.68 -22.62 -1.51
CA ASP A 280 -12.85 -21.83 -0.29
C ASP A 280 -11.86 -20.64 -0.27
N CYS A 281 -10.61 -20.88 -0.67
CA CYS A 281 -9.60 -19.83 -0.78
C CYS A 281 -9.97 -18.78 -1.82
N GLN A 282 -10.38 -19.19 -3.02
CA GLN A 282 -10.78 -18.29 -4.11
C GLN A 282 -11.99 -17.43 -3.76
N ALA A 283 -12.92 -17.94 -2.94
CA ALA A 283 -14.07 -17.19 -2.47
C ALA A 283 -13.74 -16.20 -1.33
N SER A 284 -12.53 -16.25 -0.78
CA SER A 284 -12.13 -15.45 0.38
C SER A 284 -11.70 -14.03 0.02
N ILE A 285 -11.83 -13.12 0.98
CA ILE A 285 -11.28 -11.76 0.89
C ILE A 285 -9.75 -11.77 0.74
N TRP A 286 -9.08 -12.74 1.36
CA TRP A 286 -7.63 -12.90 1.26
C TRP A 286 -7.15 -13.23 -0.15
N CYS A 287 -7.89 -14.02 -0.94
CA CYS A 287 -7.57 -14.19 -2.34
C CYS A 287 -7.67 -12.85 -3.12
N ALA A 288 -8.77 -12.11 -2.96
CA ALA A 288 -8.98 -10.85 -3.65
C ALA A 288 -7.97 -9.75 -3.27
N ASN A 289 -7.54 -9.70 -2.01
CA ASN A 289 -6.65 -8.65 -1.51
C ASN A 289 -5.18 -9.04 -1.52
N LEU A 290 -4.85 -10.29 -1.22
CA LEU A 290 -3.49 -10.77 -0.97
C LEU A 290 -3.01 -11.84 -1.94
N GLY A 291 -3.84 -12.27 -2.91
CA GLY A 291 -3.48 -13.31 -3.87
C GLY A 291 -3.36 -14.72 -3.27
N ARG A 292 -3.84 -14.92 -2.03
CA ARG A 292 -3.83 -16.21 -1.34
C ARG A 292 -5.02 -17.08 -1.77
N CYS A 293 -4.96 -17.60 -3.00
CA CYS A 293 -6.09 -18.24 -3.66
C CYS A 293 -6.04 -19.77 -3.69
N HIS A 294 -4.97 -20.41 -3.17
CA HIS A 294 -4.81 -21.86 -3.18
C HIS A 294 -4.71 -22.44 -1.77
N SER A 295 -5.25 -23.63 -1.55
CA SER A 295 -5.15 -24.35 -0.29
C SER A 295 -3.85 -25.18 -0.25
N ASN A 296 -3.11 -25.09 0.86
CA ASN A 296 -2.03 -26.03 1.16
C ASN A 296 -2.48 -27.18 2.08
N GLY A 297 -3.79 -27.31 2.32
CA GLY A 297 -4.40 -28.29 3.23
C GLY A 297 -4.67 -27.76 4.64
N THR A 298 -4.07 -26.64 5.04
CA THR A 298 -4.34 -25.98 6.33
C THR A 298 -4.79 -24.54 6.16
N GLU A 299 -4.15 -23.79 5.27
CA GLU A 299 -4.38 -22.36 5.05
C GLU A 299 -4.42 -22.02 3.55
N CYS A 300 -4.84 -20.79 3.26
CA CYS A 300 -4.76 -20.24 1.92
C CYS A 300 -3.40 -19.56 1.69
N VAL A 301 -2.77 -19.92 0.57
CA VAL A 301 -1.45 -19.48 0.14
C VAL A 301 -1.50 -18.92 -1.29
N ALA A 302 -0.53 -18.08 -1.62
CA ALA A 302 -0.24 -17.67 -2.98
C ALA A 302 0.63 -18.74 -3.65
N ALA A 303 0.05 -19.56 -4.52
CA ALA A 303 0.78 -20.65 -5.18
C ALA A 303 1.37 -20.24 -6.54
N ILE A 304 0.78 -19.23 -7.20
CA ILE A 304 1.14 -18.82 -8.56
C ILE A 304 1.08 -17.29 -8.71
N ASP A 305 1.96 -16.75 -9.56
CA ASP A 305 2.09 -15.30 -9.80
C ASP A 305 0.80 -14.66 -10.33
N SER A 306 -0.04 -15.42 -11.06
CA SER A 306 -1.29 -14.88 -11.60
C SER A 306 -2.26 -14.43 -10.52
N ASP A 307 -2.27 -15.12 -9.37
CA ASP A 307 -3.14 -14.75 -8.25
C ASP A 307 -2.65 -13.49 -7.56
N CYS A 308 -1.33 -13.38 -7.36
CA CYS A 308 -0.70 -12.17 -6.85
C CYS A 308 -0.95 -10.99 -7.78
N ALA A 309 -0.73 -11.15 -9.08
CA ALA A 309 -0.96 -10.11 -10.08
C ALA A 309 -2.43 -9.64 -10.16
N ALA A 310 -3.39 -10.54 -9.92
CA ALA A 310 -4.81 -10.21 -9.90
C ALA A 310 -5.25 -9.52 -8.58
N SER A 311 -4.46 -9.66 -7.51
CA SER A 311 -4.79 -9.14 -6.19
C SER A 311 -4.75 -7.61 -6.12
N THR A 312 -5.50 -7.05 -5.17
CA THR A 312 -5.40 -5.61 -4.87
C THR A 312 -4.04 -5.23 -4.29
N GLY A 313 -3.40 -6.15 -3.55
CA GLY A 313 -2.03 -6.01 -3.03
C GLY A 313 -1.05 -5.62 -4.13
N CYS A 314 -0.97 -6.40 -5.22
CA CYS A 314 -0.07 -6.09 -6.34
C CYS A 314 -0.17 -4.63 -6.83
N ARG A 315 -1.38 -4.06 -6.92
CA ARG A 315 -1.56 -2.65 -7.32
C ARG A 315 -1.15 -1.65 -6.24
N GLN A 316 -1.44 -1.95 -4.97
CA GLN A 316 -1.24 -1.02 -3.85
C GLN A 316 0.19 -1.04 -3.31
N ASN A 317 0.80 -2.22 -3.20
CA ASN A 317 2.09 -2.44 -2.55
C ASN A 317 3.09 -3.24 -3.41
N GLY A 318 2.77 -3.53 -4.67
CA GLY A 318 3.72 -4.12 -5.62
C GLY A 318 3.91 -5.63 -5.46
N ALA A 319 3.19 -6.27 -4.51
CA ALA A 319 3.25 -7.69 -4.24
C ALA A 319 2.62 -8.55 -5.36
N CYS A 320 3.34 -8.70 -6.47
CA CYS A 320 2.81 -9.28 -7.71
C CYS A 320 3.35 -10.68 -8.03
N VAL A 321 4.25 -11.24 -7.22
CA VAL A 321 4.89 -12.54 -7.47
C VAL A 321 4.68 -13.47 -6.27
N ALA A 322 4.34 -14.73 -6.53
CA ALA A 322 4.13 -15.72 -5.48
C ALA A 322 5.49 -16.29 -5.01
N LYS A 323 5.76 -16.17 -3.72
CA LYS A 323 6.98 -16.67 -3.08
C LYS A 323 6.67 -17.15 -1.67
N GLU A 324 7.07 -18.39 -1.37
CA GLU A 324 6.89 -19.02 -0.04
C GLU A 324 5.44 -18.97 0.48
N GLY A 325 4.45 -19.04 -0.41
CA GLY A 325 3.03 -18.99 -0.07
C GLY A 325 2.47 -17.59 0.20
N ALA A 326 3.27 -16.54 0.00
CA ALA A 326 2.86 -15.14 0.07
C ALA A 326 3.09 -14.43 -1.28
N CYS A 327 2.48 -13.27 -1.44
CA CYS A 327 2.81 -12.38 -2.57
C CYS A 327 3.89 -11.39 -2.13
N GLU A 328 4.94 -11.26 -2.93
CA GLU A 328 6.06 -10.37 -2.69
C GLU A 328 6.30 -9.44 -3.90
N PRO A 329 6.92 -8.26 -3.69
CA PRO A 329 7.39 -7.42 -4.77
C PRO A 329 8.48 -8.09 -5.60
N LYS A 330 8.30 -8.05 -6.92
CA LYS A 330 9.27 -8.63 -7.86
C LYS A 330 10.61 -7.90 -7.86
N ASP A 331 10.52 -6.57 -7.93
CA ASP A 331 11.64 -5.66 -8.15
C ASP A 331 11.23 -4.21 -7.83
N ASP A 332 12.19 -3.29 -7.87
CA ASP A 332 11.94 -1.85 -7.64
C ASP A 332 10.99 -1.25 -8.69
N HIS A 333 10.86 -1.84 -9.88
CA HIS A 333 9.92 -1.37 -10.88
C HIS A 333 8.48 -1.67 -10.46
N ALA A 334 8.21 -2.84 -9.89
CA ALA A 334 6.91 -3.17 -9.30
C ALA A 334 6.54 -2.17 -8.19
N CYS A 335 7.45 -1.86 -7.26
CA CYS A 335 7.19 -0.87 -6.18
C CYS A 335 6.93 0.54 -6.72
N ARG A 336 7.67 1.01 -7.73
CA ARG A 336 7.48 2.37 -8.29
C ARG A 336 6.14 2.56 -9.00
N ALA A 337 5.50 1.48 -9.44
CA ALA A 337 4.21 1.54 -10.10
C ALA A 337 3.02 1.65 -9.13
N THR A 338 3.27 1.53 -7.81
CA THR A 338 2.21 1.43 -6.81
C THR A 338 1.72 2.77 -6.29
N ASP A 339 0.53 2.75 -5.69
CA ASP A 339 0.02 3.91 -4.95
C ASP A 339 0.83 4.18 -3.68
N ASP A 340 1.36 3.15 -3.00
CA ASP A 340 2.19 3.31 -1.79
C ASP A 340 3.50 4.05 -2.07
N CYS A 341 4.12 3.86 -3.24
CA CYS A 341 5.28 4.65 -3.64
C CYS A 341 4.92 6.15 -3.74
N ARG A 342 3.78 6.48 -4.36
CA ARG A 342 3.32 7.88 -4.51
C ARG A 342 2.91 8.48 -3.17
N LEU A 343 2.19 7.73 -2.34
CA LEU A 343 1.62 8.22 -1.09
C LEU A 343 2.66 8.29 0.03
N PHE A 344 3.46 7.23 0.17
CA PHE A 344 4.29 6.99 1.34
C PHE A 344 5.79 6.88 1.03
N GLY A 345 6.22 7.03 -0.23
CA GLY A 345 7.62 6.92 -0.62
C GLY A 345 8.16 5.49 -0.63
N ALA A 346 7.27 4.49 -0.58
CA ALA A 346 7.58 3.07 -0.58
C ALA A 346 7.96 2.55 -1.99
N CYS A 347 9.03 3.08 -2.57
CA CYS A 347 9.33 2.91 -3.99
C CYS A 347 10.37 1.81 -4.31
N TYR A 348 10.91 1.11 -3.31
CA TYR A 348 11.99 0.13 -3.49
C TYR A 348 11.74 -1.14 -2.69
N VAL A 349 12.26 -2.27 -3.18
CA VAL A 349 12.21 -3.53 -2.43
C VAL A 349 13.26 -3.50 -1.32
N VAL A 350 12.81 -3.58 -0.08
CA VAL A 350 13.62 -3.60 1.14
C VAL A 350 13.09 -4.73 2.01
N PHE A 351 13.89 -5.77 2.23
CA PHE A 351 13.52 -6.97 3.00
C PHE A 351 12.21 -7.66 2.53
N GLY A 352 11.97 -7.71 1.21
CA GLY A 352 10.78 -8.37 0.65
C GLY A 352 9.52 -7.51 0.67
N GLU A 353 9.61 -6.24 1.04
CA GLU A 353 8.49 -5.30 1.06
C GLU A 353 8.85 -4.01 0.31
N CYS A 354 7.84 -3.26 -0.16
CA CYS A 354 8.08 -1.94 -0.73
C CYS A 354 8.26 -0.90 0.39
N ALA A 355 9.38 -0.19 0.40
CA ALA A 355 9.72 0.81 1.42
C ALA A 355 10.74 1.86 0.86
N PRO A 356 10.89 3.02 1.51
CA PRO A 356 11.95 3.96 1.18
C PRO A 356 13.32 3.38 1.50
N ARG A 357 14.28 3.48 0.58
CA ARG A 357 15.65 3.03 0.78
C ARG A 357 16.45 4.08 1.55
N GLU A 358 16.25 5.35 1.22
CA GLU A 358 16.94 6.50 1.80
C GLU A 358 15.99 7.70 1.99
N PRO A 359 16.37 8.73 2.79
CA PRO A 359 15.52 9.90 3.01
C PRO A 359 15.16 10.67 1.72
N ALA A 360 15.97 10.56 0.66
CA ALA A 360 15.66 11.18 -0.63
C ALA A 360 14.38 10.61 -1.27
N ASP A 361 14.05 9.34 -1.01
CA ASP A 361 12.86 8.68 -1.53
C ASP A 361 11.57 9.26 -0.93
N CYS A 362 11.65 9.73 0.31
CA CYS A 362 10.51 10.35 0.99
C CYS A 362 10.12 11.70 0.38
N ARG A 363 11.04 12.41 -0.28
CA ARG A 363 10.82 13.79 -0.76
C ARG A 363 9.74 13.93 -1.83
N TRP A 364 9.46 12.84 -2.53
CA TRP A 364 8.47 12.80 -3.60
C TRP A 364 7.13 12.20 -3.15
N SER A 365 7.07 11.72 -1.91
CA SER A 365 5.84 11.16 -1.35
C SER A 365 4.83 12.25 -1.00
N LEU A 366 3.54 11.94 -1.14
CA LEU A 366 2.49 12.86 -0.71
C LEU A 366 2.53 13.13 0.80
N VAL A 367 2.94 12.15 1.61
CA VAL A 367 3.10 12.36 3.06
C VAL A 367 4.17 13.40 3.38
N CYS A 368 5.29 13.43 2.65
CA CYS A 368 6.28 14.51 2.79
C CYS A 368 5.71 15.86 2.31
N LEU A 369 5.08 15.87 1.13
CA LEU A 369 4.60 17.09 0.49
C LEU A 369 3.45 17.75 1.25
N ARG A 370 2.59 16.96 1.87
CA ARG A 370 1.40 17.43 2.60
C ARG A 370 1.65 17.57 4.10
N ASP A 371 2.31 16.59 4.71
CA ASP A 371 2.40 16.45 6.17
C ASP A 371 3.81 16.78 6.71
N GLY A 372 4.80 16.99 5.83
CA GLY A 372 6.18 17.32 6.21
C GLY A 372 7.01 16.09 6.66
N GLU A 373 6.49 14.88 6.47
CA GLU A 373 7.13 13.61 6.80
C GLU A 373 8.19 13.21 5.77
N CYS A 374 9.24 14.02 5.66
CA CYS A 374 10.22 13.94 4.59
C CYS A 374 11.48 13.12 4.92
N SER A 375 11.50 12.43 6.06
CA SER A 375 12.66 11.65 6.54
C SER A 375 12.34 10.16 6.58
N LYS A 376 13.35 9.31 6.45
CA LYS A 376 13.16 7.85 6.57
C LYS A 376 13.20 7.45 8.05
N VAL A 377 12.08 6.96 8.57
CA VAL A 377 11.94 6.45 9.95
C VAL A 377 11.62 4.96 9.88
N GLY A 378 12.63 4.11 10.04
CA GLY A 378 12.49 2.67 9.82
C GLY A 378 12.19 2.34 8.35
N ASN A 379 11.09 1.62 8.09
CA ASN A 379 10.63 1.26 6.74
C ASN A 379 9.53 2.19 6.20
N ARG A 380 9.39 3.40 6.75
CA ARG A 380 8.39 4.38 6.30
C ARG A 380 8.97 5.79 6.26
N CYS A 381 8.29 6.68 5.55
CA CYS A 381 8.52 8.11 5.67
C CYS A 381 7.88 8.65 6.96
N GLY A 382 8.51 9.66 7.55
CA GLY A 382 8.14 10.21 8.85
C GLY A 382 8.90 11.50 9.15
N VAL A 383 8.56 12.11 10.28
CA VAL A 383 9.37 13.18 10.89
C VAL A 383 10.43 12.51 11.75
N GLU A 384 11.71 12.87 11.60
CA GLU A 384 12.72 12.46 12.58
C GLU A 384 12.30 13.01 13.94
N GLU A 385 12.11 12.14 14.94
CA GLU A 385 11.92 12.61 16.31
C GLU A 385 13.18 13.37 16.71
N PRO A 386 13.06 14.63 17.17
CA PRO A 386 14.23 15.35 17.66
C PRO A 386 14.79 14.56 18.83
N GLU A 387 16.02 14.05 18.68
CA GLU A 387 16.72 13.36 19.78
C GLU A 387 16.87 14.35 20.97
N GLY A 388 15.99 14.23 21.97
CA GLY A 388 16.08 14.96 23.24
C GLY A 388 15.09 16.11 23.47
N CYS A 389 13.80 15.93 23.17
CA CYS A 389 12.75 16.84 23.69
C CYS A 389 12.29 16.50 25.11
#